data_AF-A0A9D5ZSM3-F1
#
_entry.id   AF-A0A9D5ZSM3-F1
#
_cell.length_a   1.000
_cell.length_b   1.000
_cell.length_c   1.000
_cell.angle_alpha   90.00
_cell.angle_beta   90.00
_cell.angle_gamma   90.00
#
_symmetry.space_group_name_H-M   'P 1'
#
loop_
_entity.id
_entity.type
_entity.pdbx_description
1 polymer ?
#
loop_
_entity_poly.entity_id
_entity_poly.type
_entity_poly.pdbx_seq_one_letter_code
_entity_poly.pdbx_strand_id
1 'polypeptide(L)'
;IIEYPKNDVKYSAIVNVDVLSDHIDLDRSKYLPYLQDTLLNPSEVWLSYEQHLGTGVVKLRQRVIKVFDIGDKRLFMLAVFQSEGGCMEAWTVIPTSDVKYINKQRVGQLIYSC
;
A
#
# COMPACT_ATOMS: atom_id res chain seq x y z
N ILE A 1 -3.55 -12.19 -6.78
CA ILE A 1 -2.60 -12.28 -5.64
C ILE A 1 -1.28 -11.70 -6.12
N ILE A 2 -0.66 -10.81 -5.36
CA ILE A 2 0.65 -10.21 -5.64
C ILE A 2 1.63 -10.69 -4.57
N GLU A 3 2.86 -11.03 -4.95
CA GLU A 3 3.87 -11.52 -4.01
C GLU A 3 5.06 -10.57 -3.93
N TYR A 4 5.50 -10.28 -2.71
CA TYR A 4 6.71 -9.50 -2.43
C TYR A 4 7.76 -10.40 -1.78
N PRO A 5 8.85 -10.75 -2.48
CA PRO A 5 9.88 -11.61 -1.93
C PRO A 5 10.85 -10.84 -1.01
N LYS A 6 11.23 -11.45 0.11
CA LYS A 6 12.36 -11.03 0.94
C LYS A 6 13.08 -12.27 1.49
N ASN A 7 14.32 -12.50 1.08
CA ASN A 7 15.05 -13.74 1.37
C ASN A 7 14.20 -14.97 0.94
N ASP A 8 14.05 -15.97 1.80
CA ASP A 8 13.26 -17.18 1.54
C ASP A 8 11.76 -17.04 1.88
N VAL A 9 11.31 -15.83 2.27
CA VAL A 9 9.92 -15.56 2.67
C VAL A 9 9.19 -14.77 1.59
N LYS A 10 7.96 -15.19 1.27
CA LYS A 10 7.04 -14.49 0.37
C LYS A 10 5.91 -13.84 1.16
N TYR A 11 5.68 -12.56 0.91
CA TYR A 11 4.55 -11.82 1.47
C TYR A 11 3.48 -11.64 0.39
N SER A 12 2.31 -12.25 0.59
CA SER A 12 1.23 -12.25 -0.39
C SER A 12 0.16 -11.21 -0.07
N ALA A 13 -0.18 -10.39 -1.07
CA ALA A 13 -1.26 -9.42 -1.04
C ALA A 13 -2.43 -9.86 -1.94
N ILE A 14 -3.63 -9.83 -1.37
CA ILE A 14 -4.89 -10.07 -2.07
C ILE A 14 -5.56 -8.72 -2.31
N VAL A 15 -5.86 -8.45 -3.58
CA VAL A 15 -6.66 -7.30 -3.96
C VAL A 15 -8.08 -7.81 -4.16
N ASN A 16 -8.93 -7.57 -3.16
CA ASN A 16 -10.35 -7.87 -3.25
C ASN A 16 -11.02 -6.75 -4.07
N VAL A 17 -11.74 -7.12 -5.13
CA VAL A 17 -12.38 -6.16 -6.04
C VAL A 17 -13.48 -5.39 -5.33
N ASP A 18 -14.29 -6.03 -4.49
CA ASP A 18 -15.39 -5.37 -3.79
C ASP A 18 -14.86 -4.32 -2.81
N VAL A 19 -13.85 -4.70 -2.00
CA VAL A 19 -13.21 -3.78 -1.06
C VAL A 19 -12.50 -2.64 -1.79
N LEU A 20 -11.84 -2.93 -2.92
CA LEU A 20 -11.19 -1.91 -3.71
C LEU A 20 -12.20 -0.94 -4.34
N SER A 21 -13.29 -1.45 -4.91
CA SER A 21 -14.34 -0.65 -5.54
C SER A 21 -15.03 0.28 -4.55
N ASP A 22 -15.26 -0.16 -3.31
CA ASP A 22 -15.82 0.67 -2.24
C ASP A 22 -14.88 1.82 -1.81
N HIS A 23 -13.58 1.70 -2.07
CA HIS A 23 -12.55 2.67 -1.65
C HIS A 23 -11.93 3.47 -2.82
N ILE A 24 -12.34 3.22 -4.06
CA ILE A 24 -11.98 4.02 -5.23
C ILE A 24 -13.13 4.98 -5.57
N ASP A 25 -13.01 6.21 -5.09
CA ASP A 25 -13.83 7.33 -5.58
C ASP A 25 -13.69 7.48 -7.11
N LEU A 26 -14.77 7.85 -7.80
CA LEU A 26 -14.77 8.10 -9.25
C LEU A 26 -13.70 9.12 -9.66
N ASP A 27 -13.44 10.14 -8.83
CA ASP A 27 -12.40 11.15 -9.08
C ASP A 27 -10.97 10.59 -9.01
N ARG A 28 -10.80 9.42 -8.38
CA ARG A 28 -9.52 8.71 -8.25
C ARG A 28 -9.32 7.66 -9.35
N SER A 29 -10.32 7.40 -10.19
CA SER A 29 -10.22 6.45 -11.32
C SER A 29 -9.04 6.76 -12.25
N LYS A 30 -8.69 8.04 -12.44
CA LYS A 30 -7.51 8.48 -13.22
C LYS A 30 -6.17 7.93 -12.71
N TYR A 31 -6.12 7.46 -11.46
CA TYR A 31 -4.92 6.87 -10.86
C TYR A 31 -4.86 5.34 -10.97
N LEU A 32 -5.89 4.69 -11.51
CA LEU A 32 -5.92 3.24 -11.71
C LEU A 32 -4.70 2.68 -12.46
N PRO A 33 -4.20 3.32 -13.55
CA PRO A 33 -2.99 2.84 -14.21
C PRO A 33 -1.76 2.84 -13.30
N TYR A 34 -1.64 3.86 -12.44
CA TYR A 34 -0.53 3.98 -11.48
C TYR A 34 -0.65 2.97 -10.34
N LEU A 35 -1.87 2.59 -9.96
CA LEU A 35 -2.10 1.57 -8.94
C LEU A 35 -1.51 0.22 -9.37
N GLN A 36 -1.76 -0.21 -10.61
CA GLN A 36 -1.21 -1.46 -11.11
C GLN A 36 0.32 -1.48 -11.02
N ASP A 37 0.99 -0.41 -11.47
CA ASP A 37 2.44 -0.31 -11.40
C ASP A 37 2.95 -0.20 -9.95
N THR A 38 2.22 0.50 -9.08
CA THR A 38 2.55 0.57 -7.64
C THR A 38 2.57 -0.80 -6.99
N LEU A 39 1.63 -1.66 -7.37
CA LEU A 39 1.50 -2.98 -6.79
C LEU A 39 2.51 -3.98 -7.34
N LEU A 40 2.79 -3.93 -8.65
CA LEU A 40 3.68 -4.88 -9.32
C LEU A 40 5.15 -4.49 -9.20
N ASN A 41 5.44 -3.19 -9.23
CA ASN A 41 6.79 -2.64 -9.24
C ASN A 41 6.95 -1.57 -8.14
N PRO A 42 6.74 -1.88 -6.85
CA PRO A 42 6.83 -0.87 -5.80
C PRO A 42 8.23 -0.28 -5.68
N SER A 43 8.34 0.94 -5.16
CA SER A 43 9.64 1.47 -4.71
C SER A 43 10.02 0.86 -3.36
N GLU A 44 9.04 0.76 -2.46
CA GLU A 44 9.24 0.29 -1.09
C GLU A 44 8.01 -0.50 -0.62
N VAL A 45 8.23 -1.51 0.22
CA VAL A 45 7.16 -2.19 0.97
C VAL A 45 7.52 -2.27 2.45
N TRP A 46 6.61 -1.81 3.30
CA TRP A 46 6.75 -1.76 4.75
C TRP A 46 5.70 -2.63 5.45
N LEU A 47 6.09 -3.30 6.53
CA LEU A 47 5.20 -4.07 7.39
C LEU A 47 5.22 -3.52 8.83
N SER A 48 4.05 -3.35 9.43
CA SER A 48 3.91 -2.90 10.81
C SER A 48 2.71 -3.55 11.50
N TYR A 49 2.85 -3.86 12.79
CA TYR A 49 1.70 -4.16 13.64
C TYR A 49 1.10 -2.85 14.14
N GLU A 50 -0.21 -2.68 13.95
CA GLU A 50 -0.91 -1.45 14.33
C GLU A 50 -2.18 -1.73 15.08
N GLN A 51 -2.34 -1.02 16.19
CA GLN A 51 -3.55 -1.07 16.98
C GLN A 51 -4.58 -0.09 16.42
N HIS A 52 -5.78 -0.60 16.12
CA HIS A 52 -6.89 0.25 15.76
C HIS A 52 -7.40 0.99 17.01
N LEU A 53 -7.40 2.33 16.98
CA LEU A 53 -7.71 3.17 18.14
C LEU A 53 -9.10 2.90 18.74
N GLY A 54 -10.11 2.64 17.90
CA GLY A 54 -11.48 2.44 18.36
C GLY A 54 -11.79 1.04 18.89
N THR A 55 -11.04 0.02 18.45
CA THR A 55 -11.34 -1.39 18.77
C THR A 55 -10.27 -2.05 19.64
N GLY A 56 -9.08 -1.44 19.76
CA GLY A 56 -7.94 -2.01 20.46
C GLY A 56 -7.30 -3.21 19.76
N VAL A 57 -7.85 -3.66 18.63
CA VAL A 57 -7.37 -4.83 17.88
C VAL A 57 -6.08 -4.47 17.17
N VAL A 58 -5.07 -5.33 17.34
CA VAL A 58 -3.80 -5.23 16.62
C VAL A 58 -3.91 -6.02 15.32
N LYS A 59 -3.66 -5.34 14.20
CA LYS A 59 -3.59 -5.97 12.87
C LYS A 59 -2.23 -5.73 12.23
N LEU A 60 -1.77 -6.69 11.44
CA LEU A 60 -0.61 -6.50 10.59
C LEU A 60 -1.03 -5.66 9.37
N ARG A 61 -0.33 -4.56 9.11
CA ARG A 61 -0.52 -3.71 7.94
C ARG A 61 0.69 -3.77 7.03
N GLN A 62 0.42 -3.78 5.74
CA GLN A 62 1.42 -3.68 4.68
C GLN A 62 1.20 -2.39 3.90
N ARG A 63 2.26 -1.60 3.73
CA ARG A 63 2.24 -0.37 2.94
C ARG A 63 3.16 -0.52 1.75
N VAL A 64 2.57 -0.40 0.58
CA VAL A 64 3.25 -0.47 -0.71
C VAL A 64 3.34 0.96 -1.23
N ILE A 65 4.55 1.47 -1.41
CA ILE A 65 4.81 2.85 -1.82
C ILE A 65 5.52 2.83 -3.16
N LYS A 66 5.04 3.64 -4.10
CA LYS A 66 5.70 3.92 -5.38
C LYS A 66 5.78 5.41 -5.62
N VAL A 67 6.92 5.85 -6.14
CA VAL A 67 7.15 7.23 -6.57
C VAL A 67 7.11 7.26 -8.09
N PHE A 68 6.36 8.23 -8.63
CA PHE A 68 6.28 8.55 -10.05
C PHE A 68 6.79 9.97 -10.26
N ASP A 69 7.69 10.15 -11.22
CA ASP A 69 8.09 11.47 -11.69
C ASP A 69 7.13 11.89 -12.82
N ILE A 70 6.35 12.93 -12.56
CA ILE A 70 5.35 13.49 -13.48
C ILE A 70 5.78 14.92 -13.83
N GLY A 71 6.65 15.02 -14.84
CA GLY A 71 7.33 16.27 -15.19
C GLY A 71 8.19 16.77 -14.02
N ASP A 72 7.96 18.01 -13.59
CA ASP A 72 8.70 18.63 -12.48
C ASP A 72 8.15 18.27 -11.09
N LYS A 73 7.16 17.37 -11.01
CA LYS A 73 6.48 17.00 -9.77
C LYS A 73 6.63 15.52 -9.48
N ARG A 74 6.70 15.18 -8.19
CA ARG A 74 6.61 13.80 -7.72
C ARG A 74 5.18 13.48 -7.28
N LEU A 75 4.67 12.36 -7.77
CA LEU A 75 3.46 11.72 -7.29
C LEU A 75 3.85 10.47 -6.51
N PHE A 76 3.38 10.39 -5.28
CA PHE A 76 3.49 9.18 -4.46
C PHE A 76 2.16 8.45 -4.50
N MET A 77 2.23 7.16 -4.82
CA MET A 77 1.12 6.23 -4.67
C MET A 77 1.38 5.39 -3.43
N LEU A 78 0.41 5.39 -2.52
CA LEU A 78 0.39 4.54 -1.34
C LEU A 78 -0.79 3.57 -1.45
N ALA A 79 -0.50 2.27 -1.48
CA ALA A 79 -1.50 1.24 -1.28
C ALA A 79 -1.32 0.63 0.12
N VAL A 80 -2.41 0.56 0.88
CA VAL A 80 -2.44 0.02 2.24
C VAL A 80 -3.24 -1.26 2.25
N PHE A 81 -2.63 -2.32 2.76
CA PHE A 81 -3.25 -3.61 3.00
C PHE A 81 -3.28 -3.89 4.50
N GLN A 82 -4.26 -4.65 4.93
CA GLN A 82 -4.37 -5.14 6.30
C GLN A 82 -4.63 -6.63 6.33
N SER A 83 -4.15 -7.30 7.37
CA SER A 83 -4.44 -8.71 7.58
C SER A 83 -5.89 -8.91 8.03
N GLU A 84 -6.64 -9.71 7.27
CA GLU A 84 -7.97 -10.21 7.58
C GLU A 84 -8.03 -11.70 7.22
N GLY A 85 -8.51 -12.55 8.14
CA GLY A 85 -8.60 -14.00 7.88
C GLY A 85 -7.28 -14.69 7.51
N GLY A 86 -6.13 -14.11 7.89
CA GLY A 86 -4.80 -14.61 7.52
C GLY A 86 -4.28 -14.14 6.16
N CYS A 87 -5.02 -13.29 5.45
CA CYS A 87 -4.65 -12.73 4.15
C CYS A 87 -4.49 -11.21 4.23
N MET A 88 -3.60 -10.63 3.43
CA MET A 88 -3.51 -9.17 3.30
C MET A 88 -4.55 -8.67 2.30
N GLU A 89 -5.55 -7.94 2.78
CA GLU A 89 -6.59 -7.35 1.94
C GLU A 89 -6.35 -5.85 1.73
N ALA A 90 -6.52 -5.39 0.49
CA ALA A 90 -6.38 -3.98 0.14
C ALA A 90 -7.48 -3.16 0.81
N TRP A 91 -7.10 -2.06 1.45
CA TRP A 91 -8.05 -1.19 2.18
C TRP A 91 -8.11 0.22 1.58
N THR A 92 -7.00 0.77 1.11
CA THR A 92 -6.98 2.18 0.66
C THR A 92 -5.87 2.44 -0.34
N VAL A 93 -6.14 3.32 -1.30
CA VAL A 93 -5.17 3.88 -2.24
C VAL A 93 -5.15 5.40 -2.13
N ILE A 94 -3.97 5.96 -1.88
CA ILE A 94 -3.78 7.41 -1.68
C ILE A 94 -2.71 7.93 -2.65
N PRO A 95 -3.13 8.66 -3.70
CA PRO A 95 -2.22 9.52 -4.46
C PRO A 95 -1.91 10.79 -3.65
N THR A 96 -0.65 11.18 -3.54
CA THR A 96 -0.26 12.42 -2.86
C THR A 96 1.07 12.97 -3.38
N SER A 97 1.26 14.28 -3.30
CA SER A 97 2.57 14.93 -3.51
C SER A 97 3.22 15.33 -2.18
N ASP A 98 2.59 15.05 -1.04
CA ASP A 98 3.08 15.42 0.28
C ASP A 98 4.14 14.42 0.76
N VAL A 99 5.41 14.83 0.65
CA VAL A 99 6.57 14.06 1.11
C VAL A 99 6.53 13.82 2.63
N LYS A 100 6.05 14.79 3.42
CA LYS A 100 5.97 14.64 4.88
C LYS A 100 4.94 13.58 5.25
N TYR A 101 3.81 13.54 4.54
CA TYR A 101 2.81 12.50 4.73
C TYR A 101 3.40 11.11 4.44
N ILE A 102 4.07 10.93 3.30
CA ILE A 102 4.66 9.63 2.92
C ILE A 102 5.77 9.20 3.87
N ASN A 103 6.62 10.12 4.33
CA ASN A 103 7.64 9.78 5.32
C ASN A 103 7.03 9.21 6.61
N LYS A 104 5.85 9.68 7.03
CA LYS A 104 5.14 9.14 8.21
C LYS A 104 4.54 7.74 7.96
N GLN A 105 4.43 7.32 6.70
CA GLN A 105 3.94 5.99 6.35
C GLN A 105 5.05 4.92 6.37
N ARG A 106 6.32 5.34 6.45
CA ARG A 106 7.49 4.45 6.56
C ARG A 106 7.69 4.02 8.03
N VAL A 107 6.86 3.09 8.48
CA VAL A 107 6.84 2.62 9.86
C VAL A 107 6.99 1.10 9.90
N GLY A 108 7.67 0.61 10.93
CA GLY A 108 7.90 -0.82 11.15
C GLY A 108 9.11 -1.32 10.36
N GLN A 109 8.96 -2.47 9.71
CA GLN A 109 10.04 -3.15 9.01
C GLN A 109 9.93 -2.93 7.50
N LEU A 110 10.99 -2.38 6.89
CA LEU A 110 11.17 -2.39 5.44
C LEU A 110 11.41 -3.83 4.97
N ILE A 111 10.51 -4.36 4.15
CA ILE A 111 10.62 -5.72 3.61
C ILE A 111 11.04 -5.78 2.16
N TYR A 112 10.88 -4.70 1.41
CA TYR A 112 11.31 -4.60 0.03
C TYR A 112 11.72 -3.16 -0.28
N SER A 113 12.80 -3.01 -1.06
CA SER A 113 13.24 -1.74 -1.63
C SER A 113 13.96 -2.03 -2.95
N CYS A 114 13.71 -1.21 -3.97
CA CYS A 114 14.43 -1.25 -5.25
C CYS A 114 15.29 0.00 -5.46
#